data_AF-G4YNS5-F1
#
_entry.id   AF-G4YNS5-F1
#
_cell.length_a   1.000
_cell.length_b   1.000
_cell.length_c   1.000
_cell.angle_alpha   90.00
_cell.angle_beta   90.00
_cell.angle_gamma   90.00
#
_symmetry.space_group_name_H-M   'P 1'
#
loop_
_entity.id
_entity.type
_entity.pdbx_description
1 polymer ?
#
loop_
_entity_poly.entity_id
_entity_poly.type
_entity_poly.pdbx_seq_one_letter_code
_entity_poly.pdbx_strand_id
1 'polypeptide(L)'
;MGKSDTSVAAEFFKLELLLVQTADDAIHCVKTLKDNLAEYDIRHGLHFTNTSKSFMRGFIRAAKDAASDLRLAADQVAKSKYLSDWEIAAARNKMNAASDAMKGLKKAARLYDEMNGKPMGITRVIDNMLVGKYDKMKGDGTLGTADTVEIVVESTLRGEFGGFSALKRQIAVAEKSLSPSLIERAREAVADVVIKFKENSTSNRSVSI
;
A
#
# COMPACT_ATOMS: atom_id res chain seq x y z
N MET A 1 18.15 31.39 -3.98
CA MET A 1 17.87 30.03 -3.49
C MET A 1 17.27 30.15 -2.10
N GLY A 2 15.95 30.12 -2.04
CA GLY A 2 15.17 30.49 -0.86
C GLY A 2 14.91 29.30 0.06
N LYS A 3 14.59 29.58 1.32
CA LYS A 3 14.26 28.59 2.37
C LYS A 3 13.18 27.57 1.98
N SER A 4 12.39 27.84 0.94
CA SER A 4 11.38 26.95 0.36
C SER A 4 11.99 25.70 -0.30
N ASP A 5 13.09 25.83 -1.05
CA ASP A 5 13.69 24.72 -1.80
C ASP A 5 14.27 23.64 -0.87
N THR A 6 14.87 24.06 0.25
CA THR A 6 15.43 23.14 1.26
C THR A 6 14.34 22.39 2.02
N SER A 7 13.19 23.03 2.30
CA SER A 7 12.05 22.38 2.94
C SER A 7 11.44 21.32 2.04
N VAL A 8 11.34 21.60 0.74
CA VAL A 8 10.76 20.72 -0.26
C VAL A 8 11.66 19.49 -0.49
N ALA A 9 12.98 19.67 -0.55
CA ALA A 9 13.96 18.58 -0.61
C ALA A 9 13.92 17.63 0.61
N ALA A 10 13.70 18.18 1.82
CA ALA A 10 13.58 17.36 3.03
C ALA A 10 12.32 16.48 3.02
N GLU A 11 11.20 16.98 2.49
CA GLU A 11 9.98 16.18 2.36
C GLU A 11 10.10 15.07 1.31
N PHE A 12 10.99 15.25 0.31
CA PHE A 12 11.30 14.23 -0.70
C PHE A 12 12.09 13.07 -0.13
N PHE A 13 13.16 13.37 0.60
CA PHE A 13 13.96 12.34 1.26
C PHE A 13 13.11 11.53 2.25
N LYS A 14 12.22 12.20 3.00
CA LYS A 14 11.27 11.49 3.89
C LYS A 14 10.28 10.62 3.13
N LEU A 15 9.78 11.08 1.98
CA LEU A 15 8.86 10.29 1.15
C LEU A 15 9.55 9.06 0.59
N GLU A 16 10.76 9.21 0.04
CA GLU A 16 11.60 8.11 -0.43
C GLU A 16 11.82 7.07 0.68
N LEU A 17 12.28 7.53 1.85
CA LEU A 17 12.54 6.67 3.00
C LEU A 17 11.29 5.87 3.41
N LEU A 18 10.14 6.53 3.51
CA LEU A 18 8.89 5.86 3.89
C LEU A 18 8.37 4.91 2.80
N LEU A 19 8.62 5.18 1.52
CA LEU A 19 8.31 4.24 0.44
C LEU A 19 9.15 2.97 0.55
N VAL A 20 10.47 3.11 0.73
CA VAL A 20 11.38 1.98 0.90
C VAL A 20 11.02 1.16 2.14
N GLN A 21 10.84 1.82 3.28
CA GLN A 21 10.50 1.15 4.53
C GLN A 21 9.17 0.40 4.41
N THR A 22 8.12 1.04 3.87
CA THR A 22 6.82 0.39 3.71
C THR A 22 6.90 -0.80 2.74
N ALA A 23 7.69 -0.69 1.68
CA ALA A 23 7.91 -1.78 0.73
C ALA A 23 8.61 -2.98 1.40
N ASP A 24 9.65 -2.72 2.20
CA ASP A 24 10.43 -3.75 2.86
C ASP A 24 9.63 -4.46 3.96
N ASP A 25 8.89 -3.71 4.78
CA ASP A 25 7.98 -4.25 5.77
C ASP A 25 6.90 -5.12 5.10
N ALA A 26 6.34 -4.65 3.98
CA ALA A 26 5.34 -5.40 3.21
C ALA A 26 5.91 -6.71 2.61
N ILE A 27 7.12 -6.66 2.04
CA ILE A 27 7.80 -7.85 1.49
C ILE A 27 8.13 -8.84 2.61
N HIS A 28 8.61 -8.35 3.75
CA HIS A 28 8.91 -9.17 4.92
C HIS A 28 7.64 -9.86 5.42
N CYS A 29 6.57 -9.09 5.67
CA CYS A 29 5.28 -9.59 6.12
C CYS A 29 4.72 -10.69 5.22
N VAL A 30 4.75 -10.51 3.89
CA VAL A 30 4.22 -11.50 2.95
C VAL A 30 5.09 -12.77 2.91
N LYS A 31 6.41 -12.67 3.13
CA LYS A 31 7.28 -13.84 3.27
C LYS A 31 6.93 -14.61 4.54
N THR A 32 6.85 -13.92 5.68
CA THR A 32 6.46 -14.52 6.97
C THR A 32 5.08 -15.17 6.87
N LEU A 33 4.13 -14.53 6.20
CA LEU A 33 2.79 -15.08 6.00
C LEU A 33 2.84 -16.41 5.23
N LYS A 34 3.60 -16.48 4.15
CA LYS A 34 3.75 -17.69 3.35
C LYS A 34 4.33 -18.86 4.18
N ASP A 35 5.22 -18.56 5.13
CA ASP A 35 5.81 -19.56 6.02
C ASP A 35 4.83 -19.97 7.14
N ASN A 36 4.11 -19.00 7.73
CA ASN A 36 3.03 -19.27 8.70
C ASN A 36 1.88 -20.10 8.12
N LEU A 37 1.53 -19.89 6.85
CA LEU A 37 0.53 -20.72 6.15
C LEU A 37 1.04 -22.14 5.90
N ALA A 38 2.33 -22.32 5.68
CA ALA A 38 2.93 -23.65 5.56
C ALA A 38 2.86 -24.39 6.91
N GLU A 39 3.13 -23.68 8.01
CA GLU A 39 3.02 -24.24 9.35
C GLU A 39 1.57 -24.57 9.69
N TYR A 40 0.63 -23.68 9.37
CA TYR A 40 -0.81 -23.92 9.48
C TYR A 40 -1.22 -25.20 8.73
N ASP A 41 -0.79 -25.33 7.47
CA ASP A 41 -1.09 -26.50 6.65
C ASP A 41 -0.57 -27.79 7.31
N ILE A 42 0.64 -27.76 7.88
CA ILE A 42 1.21 -28.90 8.62
C ILE A 42 0.38 -29.23 9.87
N ARG A 43 0.03 -28.24 10.68
CA ARG A 43 -0.77 -28.44 11.92
C ARG A 43 -2.15 -29.04 11.63
N HIS A 44 -2.72 -28.74 10.47
CA HIS A 44 -4.05 -29.19 10.06
C HIS A 44 -4.03 -30.43 9.14
N GLY A 45 -2.87 -31.05 8.91
CA GLY A 45 -2.74 -32.25 8.08
C GLY A 45 -2.97 -32.01 6.57
N LEU A 46 -2.87 -30.76 6.12
CA LEU A 46 -3.11 -30.34 4.74
C LEU A 46 -1.83 -30.51 3.90
N HIS A 47 -1.57 -31.73 3.43
CA HIS A 47 -0.29 -32.06 2.78
C HIS A 47 -0.28 -32.14 1.25
N PHE A 48 -1.46 -32.26 0.61
CA PHE A 48 -1.52 -32.64 -0.82
C PHE A 48 -2.38 -31.71 -1.69
N THR A 49 -3.67 -31.56 -1.38
CA THR A 49 -4.61 -30.77 -2.20
C THR A 49 -5.31 -29.71 -1.35
N ASN A 50 -5.63 -28.58 -1.98
CA ASN A 50 -6.40 -27.48 -1.36
C ASN A 50 -5.79 -26.91 -0.07
N THR A 51 -4.45 -26.88 0.03
CA THR A 51 -3.77 -26.30 1.20
C THR A 51 -3.95 -24.78 1.21
N SER A 52 -3.97 -24.17 2.39
CA SER A 52 -4.13 -22.72 2.54
C SER A 52 -3.04 -21.95 1.80
N LYS A 53 -1.78 -22.42 1.88
CA LYS A 53 -0.65 -21.85 1.16
C LYS A 53 -0.84 -21.90 -0.35
N SER A 54 -1.35 -23.01 -0.88
CA SER A 54 -1.58 -23.17 -2.33
C SER A 54 -2.69 -22.24 -2.83
N PHE A 55 -3.79 -22.13 -2.06
CA PHE A 55 -4.93 -21.26 -2.35
C PHE A 55 -4.53 -19.77 -2.32
N MET A 56 -3.77 -19.36 -1.30
CA MET A 56 -3.36 -17.97 -1.11
C MET A 56 -2.21 -17.53 -2.02
N ARG A 57 -1.53 -18.45 -2.71
CA ARG A 57 -0.31 -18.18 -3.50
C ARG A 57 -0.45 -17.01 -4.49
N GLY A 58 -1.58 -16.92 -5.20
CA GLY A 58 -1.84 -15.83 -6.14
C GLY A 58 -1.89 -14.46 -5.47
N PHE A 59 -2.59 -14.37 -4.34
CA PHE A 59 -2.72 -13.14 -3.55
C PHE A 59 -1.39 -12.73 -2.91
N ILE A 60 -0.62 -13.70 -2.38
CA ILE A 60 0.73 -13.50 -1.86
C ILE A 60 1.64 -12.93 -2.94
N ARG A 61 1.61 -13.49 -4.15
CA ARG A 61 2.38 -12.98 -5.27
C ARG A 61 1.97 -11.55 -5.63
N ALA A 62 0.68 -11.28 -5.77
CA ALA A 62 0.18 -9.94 -6.09
C ALA A 62 0.58 -8.90 -5.04
N ALA A 63 0.51 -9.24 -3.74
CA ALA A 63 0.96 -8.36 -2.66
C ALA A 63 2.46 -8.09 -2.71
N LYS A 64 3.27 -9.12 -2.99
CA LYS A 64 4.73 -8.97 -3.16
C LYS A 64 5.09 -8.12 -4.38
N ASP A 65 4.41 -8.33 -5.51
CA ASP A 65 4.64 -7.56 -6.73
C ASP A 65 4.26 -6.08 -6.50
N ALA A 66 3.12 -5.81 -5.85
CA ALA A 66 2.71 -4.45 -5.49
C ALA A 66 3.66 -3.76 -4.48
N ALA A 67 4.25 -4.52 -3.53
CA ALA A 67 5.28 -4.00 -2.64
C ALA A 67 6.60 -3.71 -3.37
N SER A 68 6.96 -4.52 -4.37
CA SER A 68 8.12 -4.26 -5.22
C SER A 68 7.92 -3.00 -6.07
N ASP A 69 6.70 -2.78 -6.57
CA ASP A 69 6.30 -1.55 -7.26
C ASP A 69 6.42 -0.29 -6.38
N LEU A 70 6.17 -0.40 -5.07
CA LEU A 70 6.42 0.69 -4.12
C LEU A 70 7.90 1.05 -4.05
N ARG A 71 8.78 0.03 -4.05
CA ARG A 71 10.22 0.24 -4.06
C ARG A 71 10.69 0.87 -5.37
N LEU A 72 10.12 0.47 -6.51
CA LEU A 72 10.37 1.14 -7.79
C LEU A 72 9.92 2.60 -7.79
N ALA A 73 8.80 2.92 -7.14
CA ALA A 73 8.36 4.30 -6.98
C ALA A 73 9.34 5.11 -6.11
N ALA A 74 9.93 4.50 -5.07
CA ALA A 74 10.99 5.13 -4.28
C ALA A 74 12.23 5.44 -5.15
N ASP A 75 12.66 4.49 -5.97
CA ASP A 75 13.80 4.69 -6.88
C ASP A 75 13.53 5.79 -7.92
N GLN A 76 12.28 5.93 -8.39
CA GLN A 76 11.88 7.01 -9.29
C GLN A 76 11.95 8.36 -8.59
N VAL A 77 11.42 8.44 -7.36
CA VAL A 77 11.49 9.61 -6.50
C VAL A 77 12.94 10.02 -6.24
N ALA A 78 13.83 9.07 -5.94
CA ALA A 78 15.25 9.31 -5.68
C ALA A 78 16.02 9.82 -6.92
N LYS A 79 15.65 9.33 -8.12
CA LYS A 79 16.28 9.73 -9.39
C LYS A 79 15.78 11.08 -9.91
N SER A 80 14.64 11.54 -9.42
CA SER A 80 14.05 12.82 -9.81
C SER A 80 14.91 13.98 -9.33
N LYS A 81 15.28 14.89 -10.24
CA LYS A 81 16.03 16.11 -9.85
C LYS A 81 15.15 17.08 -9.07
N TYR A 82 13.86 17.06 -9.35
CA TYR A 82 12.81 17.76 -8.62
C TYR A 82 11.59 16.87 -8.58
N LEU A 83 11.01 16.71 -7.41
CA LEU A 83 9.76 15.99 -7.30
C LEU A 83 8.67 16.75 -8.06
N SER A 84 7.91 15.97 -8.78
CA SER A 84 6.84 16.44 -9.65
C SER A 84 5.51 15.84 -9.20
N ASP A 85 4.42 16.49 -9.59
CA ASP A 85 3.07 15.98 -9.31
C ASP A 85 2.88 14.55 -9.84
N TRP A 86 3.55 14.20 -10.95
CA TRP A 86 3.46 12.85 -11.53
C TRP A 86 4.16 11.80 -10.67
N GLU A 87 5.30 12.10 -10.05
CA GLU A 87 6.00 11.19 -9.13
C GLU A 87 5.20 10.96 -7.85
N ILE A 88 4.60 12.03 -7.29
CA ILE A 88 3.75 11.88 -6.10
C ILE A 88 2.47 11.11 -6.44
N ALA A 89 1.86 11.38 -7.59
CA ALA A 89 0.71 10.63 -8.06
C ALA A 89 1.07 9.16 -8.30
N ALA A 90 2.24 8.87 -8.87
CA ALA A 90 2.74 7.51 -9.04
C ALA A 90 2.92 6.81 -7.68
N ALA A 91 3.61 7.45 -6.73
CA ALA A 91 3.81 6.93 -5.38
C ALA A 91 2.48 6.63 -4.67
N ARG A 92 1.49 7.53 -4.78
CA ARG A 92 0.13 7.30 -4.28
C ARG A 92 -0.54 6.10 -4.92
N ASN A 93 -0.51 6.02 -6.25
CA ASN A 93 -1.17 4.94 -6.97
C ASN A 93 -0.57 3.58 -6.59
N LYS A 94 0.75 3.50 -6.48
CA LYS A 94 1.44 2.28 -6.03
C LYS A 94 1.14 1.94 -4.56
N MET A 95 1.07 2.93 -3.66
CA MET A 95 0.64 2.72 -2.28
C MET A 95 -0.79 2.18 -2.19
N ASN A 96 -1.72 2.73 -2.95
CA ASN A 96 -3.10 2.25 -2.97
C ASN A 96 -3.18 0.81 -3.51
N ALA A 97 -2.46 0.50 -4.59
CA ALA A 97 -2.39 -0.86 -5.12
C ALA A 97 -1.84 -1.86 -4.10
N ALA A 98 -0.76 -1.52 -3.39
CA ALA A 98 -0.22 -2.35 -2.32
C ALA A 98 -1.20 -2.52 -1.15
N SER A 99 -1.89 -1.45 -0.75
CA SER A 99 -2.92 -1.49 0.29
C SER A 99 -4.08 -2.41 -0.09
N ASP A 100 -4.54 -2.35 -1.33
CA ASP A 100 -5.63 -3.18 -1.81
C ASP A 100 -5.23 -4.63 -2.00
N ALA A 101 -3.99 -4.91 -2.43
CA ALA A 101 -3.44 -6.26 -2.46
C ALA A 101 -3.35 -6.88 -1.06
N MET A 102 -2.90 -6.11 -0.06
CA MET A 102 -2.86 -6.55 1.35
C MET A 102 -4.26 -6.80 1.94
N LYS A 103 -5.26 -5.97 1.59
CA LYS A 103 -6.67 -6.26 1.94
C LYS A 103 -7.19 -7.50 1.21
N GLY A 104 -6.71 -7.73 -0.01
CA GLY A 104 -6.99 -8.93 -0.80
C GLY A 104 -6.59 -10.21 -0.08
N LEU A 105 -5.44 -10.22 0.62
CA LEU A 105 -5.02 -11.35 1.47
C LEU A 105 -6.07 -11.68 2.53
N LYS A 106 -6.56 -10.67 3.27
CA LYS A 106 -7.60 -10.86 4.30
C LYS A 106 -8.89 -11.42 3.71
N LYS A 107 -9.34 -10.87 2.57
CA LYS A 107 -10.56 -11.34 1.89
C LYS A 107 -10.41 -12.78 1.39
N ALA A 108 -9.25 -13.13 0.83
CA ALA A 108 -8.97 -14.47 0.37
C ALA A 108 -8.91 -15.47 1.53
N ALA A 109 -8.31 -15.08 2.66
CA ALA A 109 -8.26 -15.90 3.87
C ALA A 109 -9.67 -16.24 4.39
N ARG A 110 -10.54 -15.22 4.48
CA ARG A 110 -11.97 -15.40 4.81
C ARG A 110 -12.66 -16.35 3.85
N LEU A 111 -12.44 -16.18 2.55
CA LEU A 111 -13.04 -17.04 1.52
C LEU A 111 -12.58 -18.49 1.68
N TYR A 112 -11.30 -18.70 2.00
CA TYR A 112 -10.77 -20.03 2.28
C TYR A 112 -11.44 -20.65 3.51
N ASP A 113 -11.54 -19.92 4.61
CA ASP A 113 -12.18 -20.39 5.84
C ASP A 113 -13.68 -20.67 5.61
N GLU A 114 -14.38 -19.88 4.79
CA GLU A 114 -15.77 -20.14 4.42
C GLU A 114 -15.94 -21.41 3.57
N MET A 115 -15.01 -21.67 2.65
CA MET A 115 -15.04 -22.86 1.80
C MET A 115 -14.67 -24.14 2.55
N ASN A 116 -13.77 -24.05 3.54
CA ASN A 116 -13.21 -25.21 4.22
C ASN A 116 -13.77 -25.42 5.65
N GLY A 117 -14.39 -24.40 6.25
CA GLY A 117 -14.94 -24.43 7.62
C GLY A 117 -16.44 -24.70 7.71
N LYS A 118 -17.16 -24.96 6.61
CA LYS A 118 -18.61 -25.22 6.62
C LYS A 118 -18.99 -26.43 5.77
N PRO A 119 -19.82 -27.37 6.27
CA PRO A 119 -20.42 -28.39 5.43
C PRO A 119 -21.36 -27.72 4.42
N MET A 120 -21.03 -27.79 3.12
CA MET A 120 -21.90 -27.30 2.06
C MET A 120 -23.10 -28.25 1.90
N GLY A 121 -24.30 -27.78 2.28
CA GLY A 121 -25.55 -28.55 2.13
C GLY A 121 -26.70 -28.11 3.03
N ILE A 122 -27.77 -28.92 3.08
CA ILE A 122 -28.99 -28.75 3.90
C ILE A 122 -28.65 -28.53 5.39
N THR A 123 -27.46 -28.96 5.84
CA THR A 123 -26.90 -28.69 7.18
C THR A 123 -26.86 -27.19 7.52
N ARG A 124 -26.62 -26.29 6.56
CA ARG A 124 -26.66 -24.84 6.80
C ARG A 124 -28.07 -24.33 7.13
N VAL A 125 -29.10 -24.96 6.54
CA VAL A 125 -30.50 -24.62 6.83
C VAL A 125 -30.88 -25.15 8.21
N ILE A 126 -30.40 -26.33 8.57
CA ILE A 126 -30.65 -26.96 9.87
C ILE A 126 -29.94 -26.21 11.00
N ASP A 127 -28.67 -25.82 10.85
CA ASP A 127 -27.96 -25.02 11.86
C ASP A 127 -28.57 -23.63 11.99
N ASN A 128 -28.97 -22.96 10.90
CA ASN A 128 -29.67 -21.69 11.00
C ASN A 128 -31.09 -21.82 11.59
N MET A 129 -31.75 -22.97 11.49
CA MET A 129 -33.06 -23.24 12.12
C MET A 129 -32.93 -23.67 13.59
N LEU A 130 -31.86 -24.39 13.97
CA LEU A 130 -31.60 -24.83 15.35
C LEU A 130 -30.92 -23.74 16.20
N VAL A 131 -30.13 -22.85 15.59
CA VAL A 131 -29.49 -21.69 16.23
C VAL A 131 -30.44 -20.48 16.26
N GLY A 132 -31.74 -20.73 16.25
CA GLY A 132 -32.78 -19.77 16.62
C GLY A 132 -32.92 -19.63 18.13
N LYS A 133 -31.82 -19.36 18.86
CA LYS A 133 -31.86 -18.87 20.25
C LYS A 133 -30.46 -18.43 20.68
N TYR A 134 -30.31 -17.11 20.84
CA TYR A 134 -29.20 -16.53 21.58
C TYR A 134 -29.25 -17.01 23.02
N ASP A 135 -28.28 -17.82 23.44
CA ASP A 135 -27.93 -17.93 24.85
C ASP A 135 -26.44 -17.68 25.04
N LYS A 136 -26.17 -16.62 25.82
CA LYS A 136 -24.86 -16.36 26.43
C LYS A 136 -24.56 -17.53 27.37
N MET A 137 -23.69 -18.45 26.97
CA MET A 137 -23.03 -19.33 27.92
C MET A 137 -21.59 -18.87 28.16
N LYS A 138 -21.38 -18.31 29.35
CA LYS A 138 -20.08 -18.35 30.03
C LYS A 138 -19.92 -19.76 30.62
N GLY A 139 -18.74 -20.34 30.47
CA GLY A 139 -18.26 -21.35 31.42
C GLY A 139 -17.64 -22.60 30.81
N ASP A 140 -16.32 -22.53 30.64
CA ASP A 140 -15.34 -23.60 30.86
C ASP A 140 -15.18 -24.73 29.82
N GLY A 141 -13.90 -24.96 29.45
CA GLY A 141 -13.47 -26.04 28.56
C GLY A 141 -13.07 -25.61 27.16
N THR A 142 -11.90 -24.96 27.04
CA THR A 142 -11.10 -24.95 25.80
C THR A 142 -11.85 -24.52 24.53
N LEU A 143 -12.31 -23.26 24.50
CA LEU A 143 -12.43 -22.55 23.23
C LEU A 143 -11.00 -22.37 22.70
N GLY A 144 -10.43 -23.42 22.11
CA GLY A 144 -9.23 -23.29 21.31
C GLY A 144 -9.48 -22.13 20.37
N THR A 145 -8.66 -21.09 20.46
CA THR A 145 -8.60 -20.04 19.44
C THR A 145 -8.69 -20.75 18.11
N ALA A 146 -9.81 -20.64 17.40
CA ALA A 146 -9.99 -21.36 16.15
C ALA A 146 -8.81 -20.95 15.27
N ASP A 147 -7.86 -21.86 15.07
CA ASP A 147 -6.67 -21.59 14.25
C ASP A 147 -7.23 -21.61 12.84
N THR A 148 -7.62 -20.44 12.32
CA THR A 148 -8.15 -20.28 10.96
C THR A 148 -7.17 -19.51 10.10
N VAL A 149 -7.30 -19.62 8.77
CA VAL A 149 -6.39 -18.93 7.85
C VAL A 149 -6.56 -17.41 7.95
N GLU A 150 -7.78 -16.93 8.19
CA GLU A 150 -8.03 -15.52 8.50
C GLU A 150 -7.21 -15.07 9.70
N ILE A 151 -7.26 -15.80 10.82
CA ILE A 151 -6.55 -15.42 12.04
C ILE A 151 -5.03 -15.43 11.82
N VAL A 152 -4.50 -16.39 11.07
CA VAL A 152 -3.07 -16.43 10.68
C VAL A 152 -2.70 -15.19 9.88
N VAL A 153 -3.52 -14.82 8.89
CA VAL A 153 -3.28 -13.65 8.04
C VAL A 153 -3.38 -12.35 8.83
N GLU A 154 -4.41 -12.18 9.67
CA GLU A 154 -4.58 -10.98 10.49
C GLU A 154 -3.47 -10.82 11.51
N SER A 155 -3.07 -11.91 12.17
CA SER A 155 -1.99 -11.91 13.16
C SER A 155 -0.65 -11.57 12.51
N THR A 156 -0.37 -12.15 11.33
CA THR A 156 0.87 -11.85 10.59
C THR A 156 0.91 -10.41 10.11
N LEU A 157 -0.18 -9.89 9.54
CA LEU A 157 -0.25 -8.49 9.10
C LEU A 157 -0.10 -7.52 10.28
N ARG A 158 -0.68 -7.85 11.45
CA ARG A 158 -0.58 -6.99 12.64
C ARG A 158 0.80 -7.02 13.28
N GLY A 159 1.48 -8.17 13.26
CA GLY A 159 2.82 -8.33 13.87
C GLY A 159 3.94 -7.80 12.98
N GLU A 160 3.86 -8.02 11.67
CA GLU A 160 5.00 -7.83 10.76
C GLU A 160 4.89 -6.58 9.88
N PHE A 161 3.73 -5.91 9.83
CA PHE A 161 3.50 -4.78 8.92
C PHE A 161 3.00 -3.53 9.65
N GLY A 162 3.79 -2.45 9.60
CA GLY A 162 3.48 -1.16 10.22
C GLY A 162 2.31 -0.39 9.58
N GLY A 163 1.81 -0.86 8.43
CA GLY A 163 0.68 -0.25 7.74
C GLY A 163 1.07 0.95 6.86
N PHE A 164 0.09 1.45 6.11
CA PHE A 164 0.30 2.54 5.14
C PHE A 164 0.07 3.95 5.72
N SER A 165 -0.21 4.08 7.02
CA SER A 165 -0.70 5.34 7.58
C SER A 165 0.35 6.47 7.54
N ALA A 166 1.61 6.14 7.86
CA ALA A 166 2.71 7.09 7.82
C ALA A 166 3.00 7.53 6.38
N LEU A 167 3.13 6.58 5.46
CA LEU A 167 3.34 6.85 4.04
C LEU A 167 2.20 7.69 3.44
N LYS A 168 0.94 7.37 3.75
CA LYS A 168 -0.22 8.15 3.29
C LYS A 168 -0.15 9.60 3.76
N ARG A 169 0.23 9.83 5.02
CA ARG A 169 0.41 11.19 5.55
C ARG A 169 1.55 11.91 4.82
N GLN A 170 2.68 11.24 4.62
CA GLN A 170 3.84 11.84 3.95
C GLN A 170 3.54 12.22 2.51
N ILE A 171 2.84 11.35 1.76
CA ILE A 171 2.38 11.67 0.40
C ILE A 171 1.54 12.95 0.42
N ALA A 172 0.58 13.08 1.35
CA ALA A 172 -0.25 14.27 1.43
C ALA A 172 0.54 15.54 1.82
N VAL A 173 1.59 15.41 2.63
CA VAL A 173 2.50 16.53 2.97
C VAL A 173 3.32 16.93 1.74
N ALA A 174 3.89 15.96 1.03
CA ALA A 174 4.67 16.20 -0.17
C ALA A 174 3.85 16.94 -1.24
N GLU A 175 2.59 16.57 -1.47
CA GLU A 175 1.72 17.28 -2.42
C GLU A 175 1.45 18.72 -2.03
N LYS A 176 1.15 18.95 -0.74
CA LYS A 176 0.92 20.30 -0.23
C LYS A 176 2.17 21.16 -0.34
N SER A 177 3.36 20.57 -0.23
CA SER A 177 4.62 21.30 -0.40
C SER A 177 4.89 21.70 -1.85
N LEU A 178 4.37 20.96 -2.83
CA LEU A 178 4.50 21.30 -4.24
C LEU A 178 3.56 22.43 -4.68
N SER A 179 2.36 22.54 -4.09
CA SER A 179 1.35 23.52 -4.55
C SER A 179 1.84 24.99 -4.54
N PRO A 180 2.54 25.49 -3.49
CA PRO A 180 3.13 26.84 -3.50
C PRO A 180 4.30 26.98 -4.48
N SER A 181 5.15 25.95 -4.60
CA SER A 181 6.32 25.97 -5.48
C SER A 181 5.96 25.99 -6.97
N LEU A 182 4.82 25.39 -7.34
CA LEU A 182 4.27 25.46 -8.70
C LEU A 182 3.83 26.89 -9.06
N ILE A 183 3.25 27.61 -8.10
CA ILE A 183 2.85 29.01 -8.29
C ILE A 183 4.07 29.91 -8.47
N GLU A 184 5.14 29.69 -7.69
CA GLU A 184 6.40 30.41 -7.88
C GLU A 184 7.04 30.10 -9.22
N ARG A 185 7.16 28.82 -9.61
CA ARG A 185 7.70 28.44 -10.94
C ARG A 185 6.86 28.96 -12.10
N ALA A 186 5.53 28.94 -11.98
CA ALA A 186 4.65 29.51 -12.99
C ALA A 186 4.84 31.03 -13.11
N ARG A 187 5.02 31.74 -11.99
CA ARG A 187 5.35 33.17 -11.99
C ARG A 187 6.70 33.45 -12.63
N GLU A 188 7.72 32.67 -12.32
CA GLU A 188 9.07 32.83 -12.85
C GLU A 188 9.13 32.55 -14.35
N ALA A 189 8.42 31.51 -14.83
CA ALA A 189 8.30 31.22 -16.25
C ALA A 189 7.55 32.33 -17.02
N VAL A 190 6.48 32.88 -16.45
CA VAL A 190 5.77 34.04 -17.04
C VAL A 190 6.68 35.27 -17.06
N ALA A 191 7.47 35.51 -16.02
CA ALA A 191 8.43 36.62 -15.98
C ALA A 191 9.51 36.47 -17.06
N ASP A 192 10.08 35.27 -17.26
CA ASP A 192 11.08 35.00 -18.30
C ASP A 192 10.52 35.24 -19.72
N VAL A 193 9.28 34.82 -19.99
CA VAL A 193 8.59 35.09 -21.26
C VAL A 193 8.39 36.60 -21.46
N VAL A 194 7.96 37.31 -20.42
CA VAL A 194 7.76 38.77 -20.47
C VAL A 194 9.07 39.50 -20.75
N ILE A 195 10.18 39.08 -20.15
CA ILE A 195 11.52 39.65 -20.40
C ILE A 195 11.94 39.42 -21.86
N LYS A 196 11.82 38.19 -22.37
CA LYS A 196 12.14 37.86 -23.77
C LYS A 196 11.32 38.65 -24.78
N PHE A 197 10.02 38.86 -24.52
CA PHE A 197 9.17 39.70 -25.37
C PHE A 197 9.62 41.17 -25.36
N LYS A 198 10.03 41.67 -24.19
CA LYS A 198 10.49 43.05 -24.04
C LYS A 198 11.83 43.29 -24.74
N GLU A 199 12.78 42.35 -24.65
CA GLU A 199 14.07 42.42 -25.33
C GLU A 199 13.94 42.38 -26.86
N ASN A 200 13.09 41.49 -27.40
CA ASN A 200 12.82 41.42 -28.85
C ASN A 200 12.15 42.69 -29.38
N SER A 201 11.31 43.34 -28.58
CA SER A 201 10.65 44.60 -28.95
C SER A 201 11.63 45.78 -29.06
N THR A 202 12.66 45.80 -28.21
CA THR A 202 13.74 46.81 -28.26
C THR A 202 14.74 46.55 -29.38
N SER A 203 15.10 45.28 -29.64
CA SER A 203 16.05 44.91 -30.70
C SER A 203 15.54 45.28 -32.10
N ASN A 204 14.25 45.14 -32.35
CA ASN A 204 13.62 45.49 -33.64
C ASN A 204 13.48 47.01 -33.87
N ARG A 205 13.68 47.84 -32.84
CA ARG A 205 13.58 49.30 -32.95
C ARG A 205 14.91 50.00 -33.25
N SER A 206 16.02 49.28 -33.13
CA SER A 206 17.39 49.76 -33.37
C SER A 206 17.94 49.48 -34.77
N VAL A 207 17.18 48.82 -35.66
CA VAL A 207 17.56 48.59 -37.07
C VAL A 207 16.66 49.44 -37.97
N SER A 208 16.87 50.74 -37.96
CA SER A 208 16.37 51.69 -38.95
C SER A 208 17.31 52.89 -38.96
N ILE A 209 18.39 52.77 -39.73
CA ILE A 209 19.22 53.88 -40.20
C ILE A 209 19.24 53.79 -41.72
#